data_AF-A0A8C2S2E1-F1
#
_entry.id   AF-A0A8C2S2E1-F1
#
_cell.length_a   1.000
_cell.length_b   1.000
_cell.length_c   1.000
_cell.angle_alpha   90.00
_cell.angle_beta   90.00
_cell.angle_gamma   90.00
#
_symmetry.space_group_name_H-M   'P 1'
#
loop_
_entity.id
_entity.type
_entity.pdbx_description
1 polymer ?
#
loop_
_entity_poly.entity_id
_entity_poly.type
_entity_poly.pdbx_seq_one_letter_code
_entity_poly.pdbx_strand_id
1 'polypeptide(L)'
;MFREQVSARPRGGGRAPGARAPDPPLPAVWISLYYVAFYVVMTGVFALCIYVLMCTVDPYTPDYQDQLKSPGVTLRPDTYGDKGLDISYNVSDNRTWTGLTQALRHFLAGYSPAAQEDNINCTSERYFFQERFLAPNHTKFSCKFTADMLQNCSGQPDPTFGFAEGKPCFIIKMNRIVKFLPGNSTAPRVDCAFLDRPRGAPALQVAYFPPSGSYSLHYFPYYGKKAQVRGPRAQQQPLLTKGRLETFACARQPGCTRPTLTAQPPGVSQAHVLTQN
;
A
#
# COMPACT_ATOMS: atom_id res chain seq x y z
N MET A 1 -4.22 43.88 28.20
CA MET A 1 -3.98 45.33 28.20
C MET A 1 -5.29 45.99 28.63
N PHE A 2 -5.25 46.60 29.81
CA PHE A 2 -6.24 47.45 30.49
C PHE A 2 -7.72 47.03 30.62
N ARG A 3 -7.95 46.50 31.83
CA ARG A 3 -9.18 46.46 32.61
C ARG A 3 -9.39 47.87 33.20
N GLU A 4 -10.52 48.52 32.97
CA GLU A 4 -11.00 49.59 33.85
C GLU A 4 -12.36 49.21 34.42
N GLN A 5 -12.36 48.92 35.72
CA GLN A 5 -13.53 48.92 36.56
C GLN A 5 -13.65 50.31 37.18
N VAL A 6 -14.75 51.02 36.93
CA VAL A 6 -15.14 52.17 37.74
C VAL A 6 -16.16 51.71 38.77
N SER A 7 -15.71 51.80 40.03
CA SER A 7 -16.43 51.56 41.26
C SER A 7 -17.26 52.79 41.64
N ALA A 8 -18.54 52.62 41.95
CA ALA A 8 -19.33 53.59 42.70
C ALA A 8 -20.28 52.86 43.68
N ARG A 9 -20.16 53.24 44.97
CA ARG A 9 -20.84 52.67 46.15
C ARG A 9 -22.33 53.12 46.28
N PRO A 10 -23.12 52.48 47.17
CA PRO A 10 -24.57 52.35 47.06
C PRO A 10 -25.36 53.41 47.83
N ARG A 11 -26.60 53.69 47.40
CA ARG A 11 -27.66 54.25 48.25
C ARG A 11 -29.04 53.77 47.81
N GLY A 12 -29.86 53.40 48.80
CA GLY A 12 -31.31 53.49 48.72
C GLY A 12 -32.02 52.16 48.48
N GLY A 13 -32.58 51.60 49.56
CA GLY A 13 -33.49 50.46 49.50
C GLY A 13 -34.84 50.81 48.87
N GLY A 14 -35.42 49.81 48.21
CA GLY A 14 -36.79 49.82 47.70
C GLY A 14 -37.15 48.41 47.24
N ARG A 15 -38.10 47.78 47.93
CA ARG A 15 -38.60 46.43 47.65
C ARG A 15 -39.57 46.48 46.46
N ALA A 16 -39.35 45.70 45.41
CA ALA A 16 -40.42 45.30 44.48
C ALA A 16 -40.11 43.95 43.81
N PRO A 17 -41.13 43.10 43.60
CA PRO A 17 -41.00 41.73 43.11
C PRO A 17 -40.98 41.70 41.58
N GLY A 18 -40.31 40.69 41.01
CA GLY A 18 -40.39 40.41 39.58
C GLY A 18 -39.06 39.98 39.00
N ALA A 19 -38.66 38.73 39.26
CA ALA A 19 -37.68 38.07 38.42
C ALA A 19 -38.30 37.83 37.04
N ARG A 20 -38.13 38.78 36.11
CA ARG A 20 -38.25 38.48 34.69
C ARG A 20 -37.05 37.63 34.31
N ALA A 21 -37.31 36.45 33.76
CA ALA A 21 -36.31 35.69 33.03
C ALA A 21 -35.63 36.62 32.00
N PRO A 22 -34.32 36.48 31.73
CA PRO A 22 -33.69 37.26 30.66
C PRO A 22 -34.43 36.93 29.37
N ASP A 23 -35.16 37.91 28.83
CA ASP A 23 -35.74 37.81 27.49
C ASP A 23 -34.59 37.41 26.55
N PRO A 24 -34.75 36.34 25.74
CA PRO A 24 -33.70 35.98 24.80
C PRO A 24 -33.45 37.23 23.96
N PRO A 25 -32.18 37.66 23.76
CA PRO A 25 -31.93 38.86 23.00
C PRO A 25 -32.44 38.58 21.60
N LEU A 26 -33.63 39.13 21.29
CA LEU A 26 -34.27 39.08 19.98
C LEU A 26 -33.23 39.20 18.85
N PRO A 27 -32.23 40.12 18.90
CA PRO A 27 -31.17 40.17 17.88
C PRO A 27 -30.31 38.91 17.75
N ALA A 28 -29.97 38.19 18.82
CA ALA A 28 -29.08 37.01 18.72
C ALA A 28 -29.75 35.82 18.03
N VAL A 29 -31.06 35.66 18.20
CA VAL A 29 -31.83 34.60 17.53
C VAL A 29 -31.89 34.86 16.02
N TRP A 30 -32.14 36.10 15.61
CA TRP A 30 -32.13 36.50 14.19
C TRP A 30 -30.75 36.39 13.56
N ILE A 31 -29.70 36.79 14.28
CA ILE A 31 -28.31 36.66 13.82
C ILE A 31 -27.95 35.17 13.67
N SER A 32 -28.30 34.32 14.64
CA SER A 32 -28.06 32.87 14.57
C SER A 32 -28.79 32.23 13.38
N LEU A 33 -30.07 32.55 13.18
CA LEU A 33 -30.86 32.02 12.07
C LEU A 33 -30.30 32.46 10.71
N TYR A 34 -29.81 33.70 10.59
CA TYR A 34 -29.11 34.17 9.40
C TYR A 34 -27.86 33.33 9.11
N TYR A 35 -27.00 33.10 10.10
CA TYR A 35 -25.81 32.27 9.91
C TYR A 35 -26.15 30.81 9.59
N VAL A 36 -27.19 30.24 10.21
CA VAL A 36 -27.66 28.89 9.88
C VAL A 36 -28.13 28.81 8.42
N ALA A 37 -28.97 29.75 7.98
CA ALA A 37 -29.44 29.79 6.60
C ALA A 37 -28.27 29.96 5.61
N PHE A 38 -27.33 30.85 5.92
CA PHE A 38 -26.11 31.04 5.13
C PHE A 38 -25.29 29.74 5.03
N TYR A 39 -25.03 29.05 6.15
CA TYR A 39 -24.27 27.81 6.13
C TYR A 39 -24.99 26.66 5.43
N VAL A 40 -26.33 26.59 5.50
CA VAL A 40 -27.11 25.60 4.73
C VAL A 40 -26.94 25.83 3.23
N VAL A 41 -27.04 27.08 2.77
CA VAL A 41 -26.84 27.43 1.35
C VAL A 41 -25.40 27.13 0.92
N MET A 42 -24.40 27.54 1.71
CA MET A 42 -22.99 27.27 1.42
C MET A 42 -22.68 25.77 1.36
N THR A 43 -23.25 24.99 2.27
CA THR A 43 -23.12 23.52 2.29
C THR A 43 -23.79 22.91 1.06
N GLY A 44 -24.95 23.43 0.64
CA GLY A 44 -25.66 22.99 -0.57
C GLY A 44 -24.85 23.23 -1.84
N VAL A 45 -24.25 24.42 -1.99
CA VAL A 45 -23.37 24.74 -3.13
C VAL A 45 -22.13 23.84 -3.10
N PHE A 46 -21.50 23.66 -1.94
CA PHE A 46 -20.35 22.77 -1.81
C PHE A 46 -20.70 21.31 -2.17
N ALA A 47 -21.82 20.78 -1.69
CA ALA A 47 -22.29 19.44 -2.02
C ALA A 47 -22.58 19.30 -3.52
N LEU A 48 -23.17 20.32 -4.16
CA LEU A 48 -23.38 20.36 -5.60
C LEU A 48 -22.06 20.35 -6.37
N CYS A 49 -21.05 21.11 -5.93
CA CYS A 49 -19.71 21.07 -6.53
C CYS A 49 -19.08 19.69 -6.44
N ILE A 50 -19.17 19.02 -5.28
CA ILE A 50 -18.68 17.63 -5.12
C ILE A 50 -19.47 16.66 -5.99
N TYR A 51 -20.79 16.83 -6.11
CA TYR A 51 -21.62 16.00 -6.97
C TYR A 51 -21.22 16.12 -8.45
N VAL A 52 -21.09 17.35 -8.96
CA VAL A 52 -20.64 17.61 -10.33
C VAL A 52 -19.24 17.03 -10.56
N LEU A 53 -18.32 17.19 -9.59
CA LEU A 53 -16.99 16.59 -9.66
C LEU A 53 -17.09 15.05 -9.80
N MET A 54 -17.89 14.39 -8.95
CA MET A 54 -18.06 12.94 -9.02
C MET A 54 -18.70 12.46 -10.32
N CYS A 55 -19.53 13.28 -10.98
CA CYS A 55 -20.08 12.99 -12.31
C CYS A 55 -19.04 13.10 -13.43
N THR A 56 -18.00 13.92 -13.26
CA THR A 56 -16.93 14.07 -14.28
C THR A 56 -15.86 12.98 -14.23
N VAL A 57 -15.74 12.25 -13.11
CA VAL A 57 -14.69 11.25 -12.89
C VAL A 57 -15.07 9.89 -13.50
N ASP A 58 -14.18 9.31 -14.31
CA ASP A 58 -14.33 7.94 -14.81
C ASP A 58 -14.12 6.91 -13.68
N PRO A 59 -15.06 5.98 -13.44
CA PRO A 59 -14.92 4.96 -12.40
C PRO A 59 -13.88 3.87 -12.70
N TYR A 60 -13.30 3.79 -13.91
CA TYR A 60 -12.33 2.77 -14.29
C TYR A 60 -10.89 3.29 -14.35
N THR A 61 -10.68 4.54 -14.78
CA THR A 61 -9.34 5.08 -14.98
C THR A 61 -9.21 6.45 -14.34
N PRO A 62 -8.15 6.69 -13.52
CA PRO A 62 -7.95 7.99 -12.92
C PRO A 62 -7.42 8.97 -13.98
N ASP A 63 -7.89 10.22 -13.90
CA ASP A 63 -7.54 11.27 -14.88
C ASP A 63 -6.05 11.62 -14.85
N TYR A 64 -5.46 11.73 -13.66
CA TYR A 64 -4.08 12.13 -13.47
C TYR A 64 -3.32 11.11 -12.60
N GLN A 65 -2.09 10.79 -13.03
CA GLN A 65 -1.21 9.82 -12.35
C GLN A 65 0.20 10.41 -12.18
N ASP A 66 0.29 11.69 -11.83
CA ASP A 66 1.58 12.40 -11.86
C ASP A 66 2.55 11.98 -10.75
N GLN A 67 2.01 11.60 -9.59
CA GLN A 67 2.81 11.06 -8.48
C GLN A 67 3.14 9.56 -8.65
N LEU A 68 2.60 8.90 -9.68
CA LEU A 68 2.70 7.46 -9.89
C LEU A 68 3.51 7.11 -11.16
N LYS A 69 4.51 7.92 -11.52
CA LYS A 69 5.35 7.64 -12.71
C LYS A 69 6.16 6.35 -12.57
N SER A 70 6.49 5.94 -11.35
CA SER A 70 7.22 4.70 -11.06
C SER A 70 6.53 3.93 -9.94
N PRO A 71 6.30 2.62 -10.11
CA PRO A 71 5.69 1.81 -9.06
C PRO A 71 6.64 1.66 -7.88
N GLY A 72 6.13 1.91 -6.69
CA GLY A 72 6.79 1.49 -5.46
C GLY A 72 6.88 -0.03 -5.36
N VAL A 73 7.80 -0.49 -4.52
CA VAL A 73 7.99 -1.91 -4.20
C VAL A 73 7.79 -2.09 -2.70
N THR A 74 7.15 -3.18 -2.31
CA THR A 74 6.89 -3.52 -0.91
C THR A 74 7.43 -4.91 -0.62
N LEU A 75 7.97 -5.11 0.59
CA LEU A 75 8.49 -6.39 1.05
C LEU A 75 7.59 -6.94 2.18
N ARG A 76 7.43 -8.27 2.24
CA ARG A 76 6.77 -8.99 3.34
C ARG A 76 7.68 -10.11 3.86
N PRO A 77 7.69 -10.40 5.18
CA PRO A 77 6.88 -9.78 6.24
C PRO A 77 7.31 -8.34 6.54
N ASP A 78 6.32 -7.49 6.83
CA ASP A 78 6.49 -6.05 7.03
C ASP A 78 6.62 -5.69 8.51
N THR A 79 7.77 -6.02 9.13
CA THR A 79 8.10 -5.52 10.46
C THR A 79 8.89 -4.22 10.36
N TYR A 80 8.36 -3.17 10.97
CA TYR A 80 8.95 -1.85 10.97
C TYR A 80 9.65 -1.59 12.31
N GLY A 81 10.91 -1.19 12.25
CA GLY A 81 11.66 -0.62 13.37
C GLY A 81 11.70 0.92 13.28
N ASP A 82 12.65 1.54 13.99
CA ASP A 82 12.71 3.00 14.12
C ASP A 82 13.08 3.75 12.83
N LYS A 83 13.76 3.08 11.88
CA LYS A 83 14.33 3.70 10.67
C LYS A 83 13.92 3.01 9.36
N GLY A 84 12.98 2.07 9.40
CA GLY A 84 12.53 1.36 8.21
C GLY A 84 12.15 -0.08 8.50
N LEU A 85 12.19 -0.90 7.46
CA LEU A 85 11.92 -2.32 7.58
C LEU A 85 13.09 -3.01 8.27
N ASP A 86 12.84 -3.55 9.47
CA ASP A 86 13.83 -4.26 10.28
C ASP A 86 13.25 -5.60 10.73
N ILE A 87 13.90 -6.69 10.32
CA ILE A 87 13.47 -8.06 10.59
C ILE A 87 14.56 -8.72 11.44
N SER A 88 14.29 -8.84 12.73
CA SER A 88 15.16 -9.56 13.66
C SER A 88 14.48 -10.77 14.26
N TYR A 89 15.10 -11.94 14.17
CA TYR A 89 14.61 -13.16 14.80
C TYR A 89 15.75 -14.09 15.20
N ASN A 90 15.48 -15.02 16.12
CA ASN A 90 16.41 -16.07 16.50
C ASN A 90 15.99 -17.39 15.84
N VAL A 91 16.91 -18.06 15.17
CA VAL A 91 16.64 -19.33 14.47
C VAL A 91 16.25 -20.43 15.47
N SER A 92 16.86 -20.43 16.66
CA SER A 92 16.65 -21.41 17.72
C SER A 92 15.30 -21.24 18.43
N ASP A 93 14.81 -20.02 18.56
CA ASP A 93 13.54 -19.73 19.23
C ASP A 93 12.39 -19.55 18.23
N ASN A 94 11.53 -20.56 18.15
CA ASN A 94 10.35 -20.54 17.28
C ASN A 94 9.38 -19.39 17.57
N ARG A 95 9.33 -18.88 18.80
CA ARG A 95 8.39 -17.82 19.18
C ARG A 95 8.70 -16.51 18.46
N THR A 96 9.96 -16.28 18.10
CA THR A 96 10.40 -15.04 17.45
C THR A 96 9.95 -14.93 16.00
N TRP A 97 9.87 -16.04 15.25
CA TRP A 97 9.51 -16.05 13.83
C TRP A 97 8.10 -16.58 13.54
N THR A 98 7.38 -17.14 14.52
CA THR A 98 5.98 -17.57 14.34
C THR A 98 5.07 -16.46 13.84
N GLY A 99 5.19 -15.23 14.37
CA GLY A 99 4.44 -14.08 13.88
C GLY A 99 4.75 -13.72 12.42
N LEU A 100 6.03 -13.80 12.03
CA LEU A 100 6.49 -13.53 10.66
C LEU A 100 5.91 -14.54 9.66
N THR A 101 6.01 -15.83 10.00
CA THR A 101 5.46 -16.90 9.16
C THR A 101 3.94 -16.85 9.08
N GLN A 102 3.24 -16.49 10.17
CA GLN A 102 1.79 -16.32 10.15
C GLN A 102 1.36 -15.16 9.24
N ALA A 103 2.08 -14.03 9.28
CA ALA A 103 1.82 -12.90 8.38
C ALA A 103 2.00 -13.30 6.91
N LEU A 104 3.06 -14.07 6.59
CA LEU A 104 3.28 -14.62 5.24
C LEU A 104 2.16 -15.57 4.80
N ARG A 105 1.72 -16.49 5.67
CA ARG A 105 0.60 -17.39 5.36
C ARG A 105 -0.69 -16.64 5.14
N HIS A 106 -1.00 -15.66 5.99
CA HIS A 106 -2.21 -14.85 5.85
C HIS A 106 -2.20 -14.05 4.55
N PHE A 107 -1.03 -13.54 4.15
CA PHE A 107 -0.83 -12.90 2.85
C PHE A 107 -1.07 -13.87 1.68
N LEU A 108 -0.49 -15.08 1.75
CA LEU A 108 -0.61 -16.11 0.72
C LEU A 108 -1.99 -16.77 0.64
N ALA A 109 -2.81 -16.69 1.69
CA ALA A 109 -4.17 -17.24 1.68
C ALA A 109 -5.04 -16.69 0.53
N GLY A 110 -4.81 -15.44 0.13
CA GLY A 110 -5.46 -14.80 -1.02
C GLY A 110 -4.96 -15.24 -2.40
N TYR A 111 -3.94 -16.10 -2.45
CA TYR A 111 -3.36 -16.69 -3.66
C TYR A 111 -3.56 -18.21 -3.71
N SER A 112 -4.47 -18.74 -2.87
CA SER A 112 -4.91 -20.13 -2.96
C SER A 112 -5.71 -20.35 -4.24
N PRO A 113 -5.70 -21.57 -4.82
CA PRO A 113 -6.49 -21.89 -6.02
C PRO A 113 -7.99 -21.57 -5.86
N ALA A 114 -8.54 -21.81 -4.67
CA ALA A 114 -9.93 -21.50 -4.32
C ALA A 114 -10.21 -19.99 -4.33
N ALA A 115 -9.29 -19.17 -3.84
CA ALA A 115 -9.43 -17.70 -3.89
C ALA A 115 -9.30 -17.12 -5.31
N GLN A 116 -8.85 -17.92 -6.28
CA GLN A 116 -8.57 -17.52 -7.66
C GLN A 116 -9.42 -18.27 -8.69
N GLU A 117 -10.59 -18.78 -8.30
CA GLU A 117 -11.47 -19.56 -9.17
C GLU A 117 -11.86 -18.78 -10.44
N ASP A 118 -12.27 -17.52 -10.29
CA ASP A 118 -12.76 -16.63 -11.36
C ASP A 118 -11.67 -16.10 -12.31
N ASN A 119 -10.40 -16.28 -11.94
CA ASN A 119 -9.28 -15.85 -12.76
C ASN A 119 -9.03 -16.87 -13.87
N ILE A 120 -8.27 -16.48 -14.90
CA ILE A 120 -7.93 -17.36 -16.03
C ILE A 120 -6.45 -17.71 -16.02
N ASN A 121 -6.09 -18.86 -16.58
CA ASN A 121 -4.70 -19.21 -16.79
C ASN A 121 -4.16 -18.43 -18.00
N CYS A 122 -3.22 -17.52 -17.76
CA CYS A 122 -2.55 -16.77 -18.81
C CYS A 122 -1.23 -17.45 -19.16
N THR A 123 -1.07 -17.84 -20.42
CA THR A 123 0.16 -18.49 -20.92
C THR A 123 0.97 -17.59 -21.84
N SER A 124 0.48 -16.38 -22.12
CA SER A 124 1.16 -15.43 -22.99
C SER A 124 2.30 -14.73 -22.25
N GLU A 125 3.51 -14.75 -22.79
CA GLU A 125 4.62 -13.88 -22.34
C GLU A 125 4.51 -12.45 -22.91
N ARG A 126 3.28 -11.95 -23.08
CA ARG A 126 2.97 -10.65 -23.67
C ARG A 126 1.96 -9.90 -22.80
N TYR A 127 1.82 -8.60 -23.05
CA TYR A 127 0.80 -7.79 -22.41
C TYR A 127 -0.61 -8.32 -22.67
N PHE A 128 -1.41 -8.38 -21.61
CA PHE A 128 -2.77 -8.86 -21.65
C PHE A 128 -3.74 -7.69 -21.84
N PHE A 129 -3.75 -7.15 -23.06
CA PHE A 129 -4.67 -6.08 -23.44
C PHE A 129 -6.10 -6.60 -23.58
N GLN A 130 -7.02 -5.94 -22.88
CA GLN A 130 -8.45 -6.26 -22.88
C GLN A 130 -9.24 -4.98 -23.15
N GLU A 131 -9.82 -4.90 -24.34
CA GLU A 131 -10.65 -3.76 -24.75
C GLU A 131 -12.10 -3.91 -24.26
N ARG A 132 -12.61 -5.14 -24.25
CA ARG A 132 -14.00 -5.46 -23.89
C ARG A 132 -14.09 -6.06 -22.48
N PHE A 133 -15.22 -5.78 -21.82
CA PHE A 133 -15.55 -6.34 -20.50
C PHE A 133 -16.28 -7.68 -20.67
N LEU A 134 -15.50 -8.74 -20.91
CA LEU A 134 -16.01 -10.08 -21.23
C LEU A 134 -16.14 -11.00 -20.00
N ALA A 135 -15.58 -10.61 -18.86
CA ALA A 135 -15.65 -11.40 -17.64
C ALA A 135 -17.00 -11.16 -16.92
N PRO A 136 -17.40 -12.08 -16.01
CA PRO A 136 -18.67 -12.00 -15.31
C PRO A 136 -18.91 -10.62 -14.68
N ASN A 137 -20.16 -10.16 -14.67
CA ASN A 137 -20.54 -8.84 -14.14
C ASN A 137 -19.90 -7.65 -14.88
N HIS A 138 -19.72 -7.77 -16.20
CA HIS A 138 -19.08 -6.73 -17.04
C HIS A 138 -17.70 -6.31 -16.52
N THR A 139 -16.87 -7.29 -16.18
CA THR A 139 -15.50 -7.07 -15.71
C THR A 139 -14.47 -7.51 -16.76
N LYS A 140 -13.19 -7.31 -16.48
CA LYS A 140 -12.06 -7.81 -17.26
C LYS A 140 -11.45 -9.02 -16.56
N PHE A 141 -10.96 -9.96 -17.35
CA PHE A 141 -10.28 -11.14 -16.83
C PHE A 141 -8.98 -10.79 -16.13
N SER A 142 -8.60 -11.67 -15.22
CA SER A 142 -7.40 -11.57 -14.40
C SER A 142 -6.60 -12.85 -14.51
N CYS A 143 -5.29 -12.76 -14.62
CA CYS A 143 -4.42 -13.92 -14.68
C CYS A 143 -4.25 -14.56 -13.30
N LYS A 144 -4.27 -15.90 -13.24
CA LYS A 144 -4.00 -16.65 -12.01
C LYS A 144 -2.54 -16.49 -11.58
N PHE A 145 -2.32 -16.46 -10.28
CA PHE A 145 -1.02 -16.58 -9.66
C PHE A 145 -1.17 -17.43 -8.40
N THR A 146 -0.81 -18.70 -8.48
CA THR A 146 -0.94 -19.62 -7.34
C THR A 146 0.30 -19.56 -6.45
N ALA A 147 0.12 -19.80 -5.15
CA ALA A 147 1.24 -19.88 -4.21
C ALA A 147 2.30 -20.91 -4.64
N ASP A 148 1.91 -21.98 -5.34
CA ASP A 148 2.81 -23.04 -5.83
C ASP A 148 3.87 -22.53 -6.80
N MET A 149 3.61 -21.42 -7.51
CA MET A 149 4.60 -20.77 -8.38
C MET A 149 5.82 -20.25 -7.60
N LEU A 150 5.69 -20.10 -6.28
CA LEU A 150 6.76 -19.71 -5.36
C LEU A 150 7.61 -20.89 -4.86
N GLN A 151 7.32 -22.10 -5.34
CA GLN A 151 8.08 -23.32 -5.07
C GLN A 151 8.35 -23.51 -3.57
N ASN A 152 9.61 -23.66 -3.17
CA ASN A 152 10.04 -23.95 -1.80
C ASN A 152 9.59 -22.92 -0.76
N CYS A 153 9.20 -21.72 -1.19
CA CYS A 153 8.74 -20.66 -0.30
C CYS A 153 7.23 -20.40 -0.38
N SER A 154 6.46 -21.32 -0.97
CA SER A 154 4.99 -21.27 -1.01
C SER A 154 4.33 -21.58 0.34
N GLY A 155 5.10 -22.09 1.32
CA GLY A 155 4.60 -22.68 2.55
C GLY A 155 4.40 -24.19 2.46
N GLN A 156 4.66 -24.79 1.29
CA GLN A 156 4.69 -26.24 1.06
C GLN A 156 5.95 -26.61 0.26
N PRO A 157 6.75 -27.61 0.68
CA PRO A 157 6.57 -28.46 1.86
C PRO A 157 6.97 -27.78 3.17
N ASP A 158 7.70 -26.67 3.14
CA ASP A 158 8.19 -25.99 4.35
C ASP A 158 7.21 -24.91 4.84
N PRO A 159 6.49 -25.15 5.95
CA PRO A 159 5.54 -24.19 6.48
C PRO A 159 6.24 -23.03 7.24
N THR A 160 7.56 -23.13 7.47
CA THR A 160 8.37 -22.12 8.17
C THR A 160 9.02 -21.12 7.23
N PHE A 161 8.81 -21.20 5.91
CA PHE A 161 9.34 -20.25 4.92
C PHE A 161 10.87 -20.02 5.04
N GLY A 162 11.64 -21.07 5.34
CA GLY A 162 13.09 -21.03 5.50
C GLY A 162 13.60 -20.30 6.75
N PHE A 163 12.71 -19.83 7.63
CA PHE A 163 13.10 -19.14 8.87
C PHE A 163 13.86 -20.08 9.82
N ALA A 164 13.42 -21.34 9.93
CA ALA A 164 14.08 -22.37 10.74
C ALA A 164 15.46 -22.79 10.21
N GLU A 165 15.74 -22.62 8.92
CA GLU A 165 17.02 -22.94 8.30
C GLU A 165 18.02 -21.77 8.35
N GLY A 166 17.62 -20.61 8.87
CA GLY A 166 18.40 -19.36 8.77
C GLY A 166 18.52 -18.83 7.33
N LYS A 167 17.58 -19.20 6.45
CA LYS A 167 17.48 -18.73 5.06
C LYS A 167 16.04 -18.32 4.75
N PRO A 168 15.56 -17.21 5.33
CA PRO A 168 14.16 -16.81 5.25
C PRO A 168 13.78 -16.42 3.82
N CYS A 169 12.51 -16.67 3.50
CA CYS A 169 11.90 -16.24 2.27
C CYS A 169 11.20 -14.89 2.45
N PHE A 170 11.54 -13.93 1.59
CA PHE A 170 10.91 -12.61 1.54
C PHE A 170 10.07 -12.44 0.29
N ILE A 171 8.90 -11.84 0.43
CA ILE A 171 7.98 -11.58 -0.67
C ILE A 171 8.11 -10.14 -1.12
N ILE A 172 8.48 -9.95 -2.39
CA ILE A 172 8.62 -8.66 -3.04
C ILE A 172 7.44 -8.44 -3.97
N LYS A 173 6.61 -7.46 -3.62
CA LYS A 173 5.40 -7.10 -4.34
C LYS A 173 5.55 -5.71 -4.95
N MET A 174 5.36 -5.61 -6.26
CA MET A 174 5.29 -4.32 -6.96
C MET A 174 3.91 -3.67 -6.82
N ASN A 175 3.87 -2.35 -6.68
CA ASN A 175 2.63 -1.57 -6.61
C ASN A 175 1.92 -1.53 -7.96
N ARG A 176 0.59 -1.59 -7.91
CA ARG A 176 -0.27 -1.57 -9.10
C ARG A 176 -0.61 -0.16 -9.50
N ILE A 177 -0.45 0.12 -10.79
CA ILE A 177 -0.79 1.41 -11.39
C ILE A 177 -1.67 1.12 -12.62
N VAL A 178 -2.78 1.84 -12.73
CA VAL A 178 -3.76 1.63 -13.81
C VAL A 178 -3.14 2.00 -15.15
N LYS A 179 -3.23 1.10 -16.14
CA LYS A 179 -2.62 1.23 -17.48
C LYS A 179 -1.09 1.31 -17.50
N PHE A 180 -0.41 0.94 -16.41
CA PHE A 180 1.06 0.94 -16.37
C PHE A 180 1.67 -0.20 -17.17
N LEU A 181 2.70 0.13 -17.95
CA LEU A 181 3.48 -0.81 -18.74
C LEU A 181 4.95 -0.72 -18.32
N PRO A 182 5.56 -1.81 -17.81
CA PRO A 182 6.93 -1.78 -17.32
C PRO A 182 8.00 -1.50 -18.40
N GLY A 183 7.76 -1.61 -19.71
CA GLY A 183 8.77 -1.27 -20.70
C GLY A 183 8.47 -1.81 -22.09
N ASN A 184 9.47 -1.86 -22.96
CA ASN A 184 9.29 -2.27 -24.35
C ASN A 184 9.55 -3.78 -24.51
N SER A 185 8.65 -4.61 -23.96
CA SER A 185 8.57 -6.09 -24.11
C SER A 185 9.49 -6.99 -23.27
N THR A 186 10.25 -6.46 -22.31
CA THR A 186 10.98 -7.31 -21.33
C THR A 186 10.25 -7.38 -19.98
N ALA A 187 10.08 -8.59 -19.46
CA ALA A 187 9.56 -8.83 -18.11
C ALA A 187 10.45 -8.12 -17.07
N PRO A 188 9.91 -7.24 -16.21
CA PRO A 188 10.71 -6.56 -15.20
C PRO A 188 11.25 -7.57 -14.18
N ARG A 189 12.54 -7.42 -13.84
CA ARG A 189 13.25 -8.28 -12.90
C ARG A 189 13.57 -7.52 -11.62
N VAL A 190 13.55 -8.24 -10.50
CA VAL A 190 14.06 -7.73 -9.23
C VAL A 190 15.45 -8.29 -9.03
N ASP A 191 16.33 -7.42 -8.56
CA ASP A 191 17.68 -7.78 -8.14
C ASP A 191 17.93 -7.22 -6.74
N CYS A 192 18.38 -8.08 -5.85
CA CYS A 192 18.64 -7.82 -4.45
C CYS A 192 20.14 -7.97 -4.19
N ALA A 193 20.75 -6.90 -3.71
CA ALA A 193 22.16 -6.84 -3.38
C ALA A 193 22.39 -6.16 -2.04
N PHE A 194 23.57 -6.35 -1.46
CA PHE A 194 24.00 -5.58 -0.29
C PHE A 194 23.97 -4.09 -0.60
N LEU A 195 23.38 -3.31 0.32
CA LEU A 195 23.40 -1.85 0.22
C LEU A 195 24.83 -1.32 0.35
N ASP A 196 25.51 -1.73 1.42
CA ASP A 196 26.92 -1.47 1.66
C ASP A 196 27.67 -2.81 1.64
N ARG A 197 28.30 -3.14 0.51
CA ARG A 197 29.06 -4.38 0.38
C ARG A 197 30.33 -4.29 1.25
N PRO A 198 30.53 -5.18 2.25
CA PRO A 198 31.78 -5.23 2.98
C PRO A 198 32.93 -5.56 2.03
N ARG A 199 34.06 -4.84 2.12
CA ARG A 199 35.23 -5.11 1.28
C ARG A 199 35.69 -6.56 1.49
N GLY A 200 35.75 -7.34 0.41
CA GLY A 200 36.17 -8.75 0.43
C GLY A 200 35.04 -9.77 0.68
N ALA A 201 33.81 -9.35 0.97
CA ALA A 201 32.70 -10.28 1.11
C ALA A 201 32.19 -10.79 -0.27
N PRO A 202 31.79 -12.08 -0.36
CA PRO A 202 31.13 -12.61 -1.55
C PRO A 202 29.82 -11.87 -1.85
N ALA A 203 29.32 -11.97 -3.08
CA ALA A 203 28.02 -11.39 -3.42
C ALA A 203 26.90 -12.07 -2.63
N LEU A 204 25.81 -11.34 -2.38
CA LEU A 204 24.65 -11.87 -1.68
C LEU A 204 24.09 -13.06 -2.46
N GLN A 205 24.06 -14.23 -1.83
CA GLN A 205 23.49 -15.44 -2.44
C GLN A 205 21.97 -15.41 -2.24
N VAL A 206 21.25 -15.00 -3.29
CA VAL A 206 19.78 -14.96 -3.34
C VAL A 206 19.29 -15.93 -4.41
N ALA A 207 18.34 -16.77 -4.05
CA ALA A 207 17.54 -17.54 -4.99
C ALA A 207 16.20 -16.82 -5.22
N TYR A 208 15.83 -16.65 -6.48
CA TYR A 208 14.57 -16.03 -6.87
C TYR A 208 13.55 -17.09 -7.27
N PHE A 209 12.29 -16.85 -6.92
CA PHE A 209 11.16 -17.68 -7.31
C PHE A 209 10.09 -16.81 -7.97
N PRO A 210 9.83 -16.98 -9.28
CA PRO A 210 10.44 -17.95 -10.22
C PRO A 210 11.95 -17.71 -10.51
N PRO A 211 12.67 -18.69 -11.12
CA PRO A 211 14.14 -18.69 -11.23
C PRO A 211 14.76 -17.44 -11.87
N SER A 212 14.04 -16.76 -12.75
CA SER A 212 14.47 -15.55 -13.44
C SER A 212 14.26 -14.25 -12.65
N GLY A 213 13.63 -14.31 -11.48
CA GLY A 213 13.32 -13.11 -10.69
C GLY A 213 12.38 -12.14 -11.40
N SER A 214 11.60 -12.60 -12.39
CA SER A 214 10.84 -11.75 -13.31
C SER A 214 9.34 -11.78 -13.05
N TYR A 215 8.67 -10.64 -13.20
CA TYR A 215 7.21 -10.58 -13.29
C TYR A 215 6.78 -10.78 -14.74
N SER A 216 5.99 -11.81 -15.04
CA SER A 216 5.54 -12.04 -16.43
C SER A 216 4.65 -10.90 -16.95
N LEU A 217 4.71 -10.67 -18.26
CA LEU A 217 4.08 -9.51 -18.91
C LEU A 217 2.54 -9.59 -18.96
N HIS A 218 1.95 -10.79 -18.87
CA HIS A 218 0.50 -10.96 -18.90
C HIS A 218 -0.21 -10.39 -17.66
N TYR A 219 0.52 -10.10 -16.60
CA TYR A 219 -0.04 -9.38 -15.44
C TYR A 219 -0.27 -7.88 -15.74
N PHE A 220 0.24 -7.36 -16.87
CA PHE A 220 0.10 -5.98 -17.29
C PHE A 220 -0.71 -5.87 -18.59
N PRO A 221 -1.49 -4.78 -18.78
CA PRO A 221 -1.72 -3.68 -17.85
C PRO A 221 -2.81 -3.98 -16.80
N TYR A 222 -2.71 -3.30 -15.65
CA TYR A 222 -3.77 -3.32 -14.64
C TYR A 222 -4.90 -2.35 -15.02
N TYR A 223 -6.16 -2.78 -14.94
CA TYR A 223 -7.32 -1.97 -15.34
C TYR A 223 -8.12 -1.38 -14.17
N GLY A 224 -7.58 -1.46 -12.95
CA GLY A 224 -8.24 -0.92 -11.76
C GLY A 224 -9.16 -1.92 -11.06
N LYS A 225 -9.46 -1.64 -9.79
CA LYS A 225 -10.19 -2.56 -8.90
C LYS A 225 -11.62 -2.81 -9.37
N LYS A 226 -12.26 -1.81 -9.98
CA LYS A 226 -13.63 -1.96 -10.51
C LYS A 226 -13.67 -2.85 -11.76
N ALA A 227 -12.68 -2.73 -12.65
CA ALA A 227 -12.59 -3.60 -13.82
C ALA A 227 -12.14 -5.01 -13.45
N GLN A 228 -11.34 -5.18 -12.39
CA GLN A 228 -10.76 -6.46 -11.96
C GLN A 228 -11.03 -6.69 -10.46
N VAL A 229 -12.30 -6.98 -10.14
CA VAL A 229 -12.89 -6.95 -8.78
C VAL A 229 -12.26 -7.97 -7.82
N ARG A 230 -11.96 -9.18 -8.29
CA ARG A 230 -11.29 -10.25 -7.52
C ARG A 230 -9.79 -10.39 -7.84
N GLY A 231 -9.28 -9.48 -8.68
CA GLY A 231 -7.85 -9.26 -8.88
C GLY A 231 -7.07 -8.56 -7.75
N PRO A 232 -7.61 -7.98 -6.65
CA PRO A 232 -6.83 -7.14 -5.73
C PRO A 232 -5.77 -7.93 -4.93
N ARG A 233 -5.74 -9.26 -5.00
CA ARG A 233 -4.60 -10.08 -4.55
C ARG A 233 -3.95 -10.80 -5.74
N ALA A 234 -4.75 -11.47 -6.58
CA ALA A 234 -4.31 -12.43 -7.59
C ALA A 234 -3.54 -11.92 -8.83
N GLN A 235 -3.55 -10.63 -9.14
CA GLN A 235 -2.96 -10.14 -10.41
C GLN A 235 -1.53 -9.62 -10.34
N GLN A 236 -0.90 -9.64 -9.17
CA GLN A 236 0.54 -9.43 -9.13
C GLN A 236 1.12 -10.76 -8.71
N GLN A 237 1.97 -11.34 -9.55
CA GLN A 237 2.98 -12.29 -9.09
C GLN A 237 3.77 -11.58 -7.98
N PRO A 238 3.61 -11.92 -6.68
CA PRO A 238 4.69 -11.70 -5.74
C PRO A 238 5.93 -12.40 -6.30
N LEU A 239 7.05 -11.70 -6.28
CA LEU A 239 8.33 -12.34 -6.50
C LEU A 239 8.89 -12.73 -5.14
N LEU A 240 9.31 -13.98 -4.96
CA LEU A 240 10.01 -14.35 -3.75
C LEU A 240 11.51 -14.35 -3.93
N THR A 241 12.18 -13.89 -2.90
CA THR A 241 13.63 -13.98 -2.73
C THR A 241 13.91 -14.81 -1.48
N LYS A 242 14.59 -15.94 -1.64
CA LYS A 242 15.18 -16.71 -0.54
C LYS A 242 16.66 -16.34 -0.46
N GLY A 243 17.08 -15.74 0.64
CA GLY A 243 18.45 -15.24 0.80
C GLY A 243 18.96 -15.36 2.22
N ARG A 244 20.27 -15.19 2.40
CA ARG A 244 20.89 -15.12 3.73
C ARG A 244 20.61 -13.77 4.38
N LEU A 245 20.46 -13.74 5.71
CA LEU A 245 20.09 -12.55 6.47
C LEU A 245 21.23 -11.54 6.59
N GLU A 246 21.11 -10.43 5.88
CA GLU A 246 21.95 -9.24 5.99
C GLU A 246 21.16 -8.02 5.50
N THR A 247 21.72 -6.81 5.58
CA THR A 247 21.08 -5.62 5.00
C THR A 247 21.12 -5.68 3.47
N PHE A 248 19.96 -5.71 2.82
CA PHE A 248 19.87 -5.74 1.36
C PHE A 248 18.89 -4.71 0.82
N ALA A 249 19.19 -4.22 -0.38
CA ALA A 249 18.30 -3.39 -1.16
C ALA A 249 17.84 -4.18 -2.38
N CYS A 250 16.52 -4.24 -2.58
CA CYS A 250 15.94 -4.83 -3.76
C CYS A 250 15.44 -3.71 -4.68
N ALA A 251 15.98 -3.68 -5.89
CA ALA A 251 15.60 -2.73 -6.91
C ALA A 251 15.09 -3.47 -8.14
N ARG A 252 14.20 -2.81 -8.88
CA ARG A 252 13.85 -3.24 -10.23
C ARG A 252 15.04 -2.92 -11.14
N GLN A 253 15.52 -3.86 -11.96
CA GLN A 253 16.55 -3.56 -12.97
C GLN A 253 15.91 -2.91 -14.23
N PRO A 254 16.46 -1.78 -14.72
CA PRO A 254 16.30 -1.41 -16.11
C PRO A 254 17.65 -0.92 -16.66
N GLY A 255 18.52 -1.80 -17.19
CA GLY A 255 19.77 -1.37 -17.85
C GLY A 255 20.61 -0.30 -17.12
N CYS A 256 20.50 -0.19 -15.79
CA CYS A 256 21.12 0.89 -15.03
C CYS A 256 22.45 0.43 -14.48
N THR A 257 23.50 1.15 -14.88
CA THR A 257 24.79 1.18 -14.21
C THR A 257 24.61 1.48 -12.71
N ARG A 258 25.45 0.79 -11.93
CA ARG A 258 25.62 0.82 -10.47
C ARG A 258 25.19 2.16 -9.81
N PRO A 259 24.32 2.15 -8.79
CA PRO A 259 23.97 3.36 -8.06
C PRO A 259 25.20 3.83 -7.27
N THR A 260 25.68 5.03 -7.59
CA THR A 260 26.62 5.77 -6.73
C THR A 260 25.77 6.50 -5.68
N LEU A 261 26.12 6.33 -4.40
CA LEU A 261 25.46 6.98 -3.27
C LEU A 261 25.41 8.50 -3.47
N THR A 262 24.21 9.08 -3.55
CA THR A 262 23.89 10.39 -2.95
C THR A 262 22.39 10.76 -2.94
N ALA A 263 21.49 9.99 -3.55
CA ALA A 263 20.05 10.23 -3.41
C ALA A 263 19.26 8.94 -3.61
N GLN A 264 18.29 8.66 -2.75
CA GLN A 264 17.41 7.49 -2.83
C GLN A 264 16.59 7.57 -4.14
N PRO A 265 16.83 6.70 -5.15
CA PRO A 265 16.08 6.75 -6.38
C PRO A 265 14.66 6.19 -6.13
N PRO A 266 13.63 6.69 -6.84
CA PRO A 266 12.27 6.17 -6.73
C PRO A 266 12.23 4.69 -7.16
N GLY A 267 11.71 3.80 -6.30
CA GLY A 267 11.49 2.38 -6.62
C GLY A 267 12.42 1.37 -5.93
N VAL A 268 13.16 1.76 -4.90
CA VAL A 268 14.01 0.84 -4.09
C VAL A 268 13.33 0.54 -2.75
N SER A 269 13.19 -0.75 -2.42
CA SER A 269 12.78 -1.20 -1.07
C SER A 269 14.03 -1.63 -0.31
N GLN A 270 14.26 -1.05 0.87
CA GLN A 270 15.37 -1.38 1.76
C GLN A 270 14.88 -2.22 2.93
N ALA A 271 15.62 -3.26 3.28
CA ALA A 271 15.36 -4.10 4.44
C ALA A 271 16.65 -4.32 5.22
N HIS A 272 16.61 -4.03 6.51
CA HIS A 272 17.61 -4.47 7.46
C HIS A 272 17.16 -5.81 8.06
N VAL A 273 18.06 -6.78 8.06
CA VAL A 273 17.74 -8.12 8.58
C VAL A 273 18.88 -8.54 9.51
N LEU A 274 18.55 -8.79 10.78
CA LEU A 274 19.50 -9.10 11.85
C LEU A 274 19.15 -10.42 12.52
N THR A 275 19.97 -11.45 12.37
CA THR A 275 19.86 -12.67 13.21
C THR A 275 20.66 -12.52 14.49
N GLN A 276 20.03 -12.77 15.63
CA GLN A 276 20.74 -13.10 16.87
C GLN A 276 20.74 -14.62 17.02
N ASN A 277 21.93 -15.21 17.13
CA ASN A 277 22.10 -16.62 17.50
C ASN A 277 21.93 -16.76 19.02
#